data_AF-A0A1J3E6Z5-F1
#
_entry.id   AF-A0A1J3E6Z5-F1
#
_cell.length_a   1.000
_cell.length_b   1.000
_cell.length_c   1.000
_cell.angle_alpha   90.00
_cell.angle_beta   90.00
_cell.angle_gamma   90.00
#
_symmetry.space_group_name_H-M   'P 1'
#
loop_
_entity.id
_entity.type
_entity.pdbx_description
1 polymer ?
#
loop_
_entity_poly.entity_id
_entity_poly.type
_entity_poly.pdbx_seq_one_letter_code
_entity_poly.pdbx_strand_id
1 'polypeptide(L)'
;VQVQMEPIVNLDLDHYRTLHQRLIEHEETVYGTSAEVQVDVEEVKYIVKELWHGRSARDEVAKDVGRGMWRAMNELMLVRWDAKKPASVSNLILLKFKEADEHEAKTLEEVKESETEFFEKVSCVLKKAEIDFYG
;
A
#
# COMPACT_ATOMS: atom_id res chain seq x y z
N VAL A 1 -13.58 -20.86 -27.91
CA VAL A 1 -12.99 -19.65 -27.31
C VAL A 1 -13.46 -19.58 -25.87
N GLN A 2 -12.66 -20.07 -24.92
CA GLN A 2 -12.95 -19.91 -23.49
C GLN A 2 -12.48 -18.51 -23.12
N VAL A 3 -13.43 -17.58 -23.01
CA VAL A 3 -13.16 -16.26 -22.44
C VAL A 3 -13.00 -16.48 -20.94
N GLN A 4 -11.75 -16.56 -20.47
CA GLN A 4 -11.45 -16.39 -19.06
C GLN A 4 -11.80 -14.94 -18.73
N MET A 5 -13.05 -14.73 -18.29
CA MET A 5 -13.46 -13.49 -17.66
C MET A 5 -12.66 -13.43 -16.36
N GLU A 6 -11.57 -12.67 -16.35
CA GLU A 6 -10.90 -12.28 -15.11
C GLU A 6 -12.00 -11.79 -14.16
N PRO A 7 -12.06 -12.29 -12.92
CA PRO A 7 -13.06 -11.82 -11.98
C PRO A 7 -12.82 -10.33 -11.80
N ILE A 8 -13.70 -9.51 -12.37
CA ILE A 8 -13.69 -8.06 -12.16
C ILE A 8 -13.89 -7.90 -10.67
N VAL A 9 -12.80 -7.63 -9.97
CA VAL A 9 -12.81 -7.33 -8.55
C VAL A 9 -13.47 -5.97 -8.42
N ASN A 10 -14.80 -5.94 -8.37
CA ASN A 10 -15.56 -4.81 -7.89
C ASN A 10 -15.34 -4.74 -6.38
N LEU A 11 -14.13 -4.30 -6.01
CA LEU A 11 -13.87 -3.74 -4.70
C LEU A 11 -14.85 -2.61 -4.50
N ASP A 12 -15.80 -2.84 -3.61
CA ASP A 12 -16.78 -1.83 -3.22
C ASP A 12 -16.05 -0.62 -2.66
N LEU A 13 -16.53 0.58 -2.96
CA LEU A 13 -15.93 1.86 -2.58
C LEU A 13 -15.68 1.92 -1.06
N ASP A 14 -16.52 1.24 -0.28
CA ASP A 14 -16.43 1.12 1.18
C ASP A 14 -15.13 0.49 1.68
N HIS A 15 -14.51 -0.39 0.91
CA HIS A 15 -13.22 -0.98 1.29
C HIS A 15 -12.09 0.04 1.22
N TYR A 16 -12.08 0.89 0.19
CA TYR A 16 -11.09 1.96 0.08
C TYR A 16 -11.31 3.03 1.14
N ARG A 17 -12.57 3.33 1.47
CA ARG A 17 -12.90 4.20 2.62
C ARG A 17 -12.37 3.62 3.92
N THR A 18 -12.50 2.31 4.12
CA THR A 18 -11.99 1.63 5.32
C THR A 18 -10.46 1.69 5.40
N LEU A 19 -9.76 1.46 4.28
CA LEU A 19 -8.30 1.58 4.22
C LEU A 19 -7.81 3.02 4.42
N HIS A 20 -8.53 3.99 3.87
CA HIS A 20 -8.25 5.42 4.06
C HIS A 20 -8.46 5.85 5.51
N GLN A 21 -9.58 5.45 6.13
CA GLN A 21 -9.85 5.71 7.54
C GLN A 21 -8.78 5.07 8.43
N ARG A 22 -8.37 3.83 8.13
CA ARG A 22 -7.28 3.15 8.84
C ARG A 22 -5.95 3.89 8.71
N LEU A 23 -5.63 4.42 7.53
CA LEU A 23 -4.45 5.25 7.32
C LEU A 23 -4.49 6.50 8.21
N ILE A 24 -5.63 7.19 8.27
CA ILE A 24 -5.81 8.38 9.12
C ILE A 24 -5.60 8.04 10.60
N GLU A 25 -6.26 6.99 11.10
CA GLU A 25 -6.15 6.55 12.49
C GLU A 25 -4.72 6.12 12.84
N HIS A 26 -4.05 5.46 11.91
CA HIS A 26 -2.65 5.06 12.05
C HIS A 26 -1.72 6.27 12.15
N GLU A 27 -1.90 7.26 11.27
CA GLU A 27 -1.09 8.48 11.27
C GLU A 27 -1.28 9.30 12.55
N GLU A 28 -2.51 9.39 13.05
CA GLU A 28 -2.81 10.00 14.35
C GLU A 28 -2.16 9.25 15.52
N THR A 29 -2.09 7.92 15.44
CA THR A 29 -1.49 7.09 16.48
C THR A 29 0.04 7.19 16.48
N VAL A 30 0.67 7.13 15.30
CA VAL A 30 2.14 7.08 15.16
C VAL A 30 2.76 8.48 15.22
N TYR A 31 2.18 9.46 14.53
CA TYR A 31 2.74 10.81 14.38
C TYR A 31 2.00 11.87 15.20
N GLY A 32 0.89 11.52 15.85
CA GLY A 32 0.07 12.45 16.63
C GLY A 32 -0.83 13.35 15.78
N THR A 33 -0.85 13.16 14.45
CA THR A 33 -1.68 13.94 13.53
C THR A 33 -1.88 13.23 12.19
N SER A 34 -3.04 13.47 11.56
CA SER A 34 -3.35 13.07 10.19
C SER A 34 -3.14 14.20 9.16
N ALA A 35 -2.58 15.35 9.56
CA ALA A 35 -2.42 16.51 8.69
C ALA A 35 -1.50 16.27 7.47
N GLU A 36 -0.65 15.25 7.53
CA GLU A 36 0.27 14.87 6.46
C GLU A 36 -0.28 13.73 5.58
N VAL A 37 -1.53 13.32 5.79
CA VAL A 37 -2.26 12.46 4.84
C VAL A 37 -2.69 13.32 3.65
N GLN A 38 -2.00 13.13 2.53
CA GLN A 38 -2.20 13.89 1.29
C GLN A 38 -3.01 13.12 0.24
N VAL A 39 -3.61 12.01 0.63
CA VAL A 39 -4.40 11.15 -0.25
C VAL A 39 -5.87 11.12 0.14
N ASP A 40 -6.75 11.08 -0.86
CA ASP A 40 -8.17 10.81 -0.73
C ASP A 40 -8.52 9.34 -1.05
N VAL A 41 -9.82 9.01 -1.06
CA VAL A 41 -10.30 7.65 -1.31
C VAL A 41 -10.00 7.15 -2.74
N GLU A 42 -10.00 8.03 -3.74
CA GLU A 42 -9.68 7.65 -5.12
C GLU A 42 -8.17 7.42 -5.28
N GLU A 43 -7.34 8.22 -4.63
CA GLU A 43 -5.89 7.99 -4.57
C GLU A 43 -5.54 6.71 -3.81
N VAL A 44 -6.21 6.43 -2.68
CA VAL A 44 -6.10 5.14 -1.98
C VAL A 44 -6.49 3.98 -2.90
N LYS A 45 -7.55 4.14 -3.69
CA LYS A 45 -7.96 3.13 -4.67
C LYS A 45 -6.91 2.92 -5.76
N TYR A 46 -6.29 3.98 -6.28
CA TYR A 46 -5.17 3.87 -7.21
C TYR A 46 -3.98 3.12 -6.59
N ILE A 47 -3.57 3.49 -5.37
CA ILE A 47 -2.48 2.82 -4.65
C ILE A 47 -2.77 1.33 -4.47
N VAL A 48 -3.98 1.00 -4.03
CA VAL A 48 -4.34 -0.39 -3.77
C VAL A 48 -4.48 -1.19 -5.07
N LYS A 49 -5.17 -0.67 -6.10
CA LYS A 49 -5.45 -1.44 -7.33
C LYS A 49 -4.31 -1.44 -8.33
N GLU A 50 -3.73 -0.27 -8.58
CA GLU A 50 -2.79 -0.06 -9.68
C GLU A 50 -1.34 -0.26 -9.22
N LEU A 51 -0.97 0.24 -8.04
CA LEU A 51 0.40 0.12 -7.53
C LEU A 51 0.67 -1.25 -6.90
N TRP A 52 -0.23 -1.70 -6.02
CA TRP A 52 0.00 -2.90 -5.20
C TRP A 52 -0.93 -4.08 -5.52
N HIS A 53 -1.85 -3.91 -6.48
CA HIS A 53 -2.77 -4.95 -6.96
C HIS A 53 -3.55 -5.69 -5.84
N GLY A 54 -3.86 -4.98 -4.75
CA GLY A 54 -4.58 -5.49 -3.59
C GLY A 54 -3.76 -6.42 -2.71
N ARG A 55 -2.42 -6.36 -2.78
CA ARG A 55 -1.50 -7.26 -2.07
C ARG A 55 -0.46 -6.49 -1.28
N SER A 56 0.21 -7.19 -0.37
CA SER A 56 1.37 -6.59 0.27
C SER A 56 2.48 -6.34 -0.74
N ALA A 57 3.21 -5.23 -0.57
CA ALA A 57 4.44 -4.95 -1.29
C ALA A 57 5.49 -6.07 -1.14
N ARG A 58 5.43 -6.82 -0.04
CA ARG A 58 6.28 -7.98 0.26
C ARG A 58 5.81 -9.29 -0.36
N ASP A 59 4.59 -9.37 -0.90
CA ASP A 59 4.13 -10.60 -1.54
C ASP A 59 4.84 -10.79 -2.91
N GLU A 60 5.49 -11.94 -3.08
CA GLU A 60 6.23 -12.31 -4.31
C GLU A 60 5.39 -13.10 -5.31
N VAL A 61 4.31 -13.76 -4.87
CA VAL A 61 3.53 -14.69 -5.69
C VAL A 61 2.04 -14.43 -5.52
N ALA A 62 1.31 -14.32 -6.64
CA ALA A 62 -0.15 -14.27 -6.65
C ALA A 62 -0.73 -15.62 -6.24
N LYS A 63 -0.95 -15.83 -4.93
CA LYS A 63 -1.52 -17.06 -4.38
C LYS A 63 -3.04 -17.03 -4.25
N ASP A 64 -3.63 -15.85 -4.07
CA ASP A 64 -5.05 -15.70 -3.76
C ASP A 64 -5.81 -14.89 -4.81
N VAL A 65 -6.93 -15.45 -5.27
CA VAL A 65 -7.95 -14.81 -6.11
C VAL A 65 -9.34 -14.96 -5.48
N GLY A 66 -10.24 -14.01 -5.72
CA GLY A 66 -11.62 -14.05 -5.21
C GLY A 66 -11.75 -13.84 -3.69
N ARG A 67 -12.48 -14.72 -2.99
CA ARG A 67 -12.83 -14.55 -1.56
C ARG A 67 -11.62 -14.63 -0.62
N GLY A 68 -10.53 -15.29 -1.02
CA GLY A 68 -9.27 -15.34 -0.27
C GLY A 68 -8.57 -13.99 -0.23
N MET A 69 -8.50 -13.33 -1.40
CA MET A 69 -7.97 -11.97 -1.54
C MET A 69 -8.74 -10.96 -0.66
N TRP A 70 -10.06 -11.12 -0.54
CA TRP A 70 -10.87 -10.27 0.32
C TRP A 70 -10.51 -10.36 1.81
N ARG A 71 -10.21 -11.57 2.33
CA ARG A 71 -9.74 -11.71 3.72
C ARG A 71 -8.35 -11.12 3.91
N ALA A 72 -7.47 -11.33 2.95
CA ALA A 72 -6.13 -10.77 2.97
C ALA A 72 -6.19 -9.23 3.03
N MET A 73 -7.11 -8.57 2.31
CA MET A 73 -7.26 -7.11 2.36
C MET A 73 -7.68 -6.55 3.72
N ASN A 74 -8.42 -7.31 4.53
CA ASN A 74 -8.73 -6.87 5.90
C ASN A 74 -7.49 -6.87 6.80
N GLU A 75 -6.45 -7.61 6.42
CA GLU A 75 -5.17 -7.65 7.12
C GLU A 75 -4.16 -6.65 6.56
N LEU A 76 -4.53 -5.87 5.52
CA LEU A 76 -3.67 -4.88 4.89
C LEU A 76 -3.87 -3.48 5.47
N MET A 77 -2.82 -2.69 5.43
CA MET A 77 -2.86 -1.27 5.74
C MET A 77 -1.86 -0.50 4.89
N LEU A 78 -2.13 0.79 4.71
CA LEU A 78 -1.21 1.71 4.07
C LEU A 78 -0.31 2.33 5.14
N VAL A 79 0.99 2.34 4.86
CA VAL A 79 2.00 3.01 5.69
C VAL A 79 2.99 3.78 4.82
N ARG A 80 3.65 4.77 5.42
CA ARG A 80 4.68 5.56 4.76
C ARG A 80 5.90 4.68 4.46
N TRP A 81 6.37 4.73 3.22
CA TRP A 81 7.64 4.11 2.83
C TRP A 81 8.81 4.79 3.52
N ASP A 82 8.84 6.13 3.43
CA ASP A 82 9.76 6.99 4.16
C ASP A 82 8.97 7.76 5.23
N ALA A 83 9.20 7.45 6.50
CA ALA A 83 8.56 8.11 7.64
C ALA A 83 8.80 9.63 7.67
N LYS A 84 9.88 10.13 7.05
CA LYS A 84 10.23 11.55 7.00
C LYS A 84 9.43 12.33 5.94
N LYS A 85 8.63 11.64 5.12
CA LYS A 85 7.83 12.23 4.04
C LYS A 85 6.33 12.04 4.32
N PRO A 86 5.46 12.92 3.80
CA PRO A 86 4.02 12.80 4.00
C PRO A 86 3.45 11.51 3.39
N ALA A 87 2.25 11.12 3.82
CA ALA A 87 1.50 10.00 3.26
C ALA A 87 0.88 10.41 1.90
N SER A 88 1.68 10.31 0.84
CA SER A 88 1.33 10.65 -0.55
C SER A 88 1.31 9.41 -1.47
N VAL A 89 0.79 9.56 -2.69
CA VAL A 89 0.75 8.48 -3.71
C VAL A 89 2.13 7.85 -3.97
N SER A 90 3.19 8.66 -3.93
CA SER A 90 4.57 8.21 -4.16
C SER A 90 5.33 7.86 -2.88
N ASN A 91 4.66 7.82 -1.72
CA ASN A 91 5.27 7.46 -0.45
C ASN A 91 4.45 6.44 0.35
N LEU A 92 3.41 5.85 -0.22
CA LEU A 92 2.57 4.87 0.46
C LEU A 92 2.78 3.45 -0.08
N ILE A 93 3.01 2.52 0.85
CA ILE A 93 3.12 1.09 0.57
C ILE A 93 1.97 0.35 1.24
N LEU A 94 1.49 -0.72 0.60
CA LEU A 94 0.48 -1.60 1.16
C LEU A 94 1.18 -2.78 1.83
N LEU A 95 0.95 -3.01 3.11
CA LEU A 95 1.58 -4.10 3.89
C LEU A 95 0.54 -4.81 4.74
N LYS A 96 0.82 -6.05 5.16
CA LYS A 96 0.06 -6.70 6.23
C LYS A 96 0.39 -6.05 7.57
N PHE A 97 -0.52 -6.11 8.54
CA PHE A 97 -0.30 -5.52 9.89
C PHE A 97 1.07 -5.85 10.50
N LYS A 98 1.46 -7.13 10.52
CA LYS A 98 2.77 -7.54 11.06
C LYS A 98 3.95 -6.98 10.26
N GLU A 99 3.80 -6.91 8.94
CA GLU A 99 4.84 -6.39 8.06
C GLU A 99 5.00 -4.87 8.22
N ALA A 100 3.89 -4.17 8.51
CA ALA A 100 3.88 -2.75 8.83
C ALA A 100 4.62 -2.49 10.16
N ASP A 101 4.31 -3.25 11.22
CA ASP A 101 5.02 -3.16 12.49
C ASP A 101 6.54 -3.38 12.32
N GLU A 102 6.93 -4.37 11.52
CA GLU A 102 8.35 -4.66 11.21
C GLU A 102 9.01 -3.57 10.38
N HIS A 103 8.27 -2.96 9.44
CA HIS A 103 8.75 -1.86 8.61
C HIS A 103 8.99 -0.60 9.46
N GLU A 104 8.06 -0.27 10.36
CA GLU A 104 8.15 0.92 11.21
C GLU A 104 9.17 0.79 12.34
N ALA A 105 9.50 -0.44 12.73
CA ALA A 105 10.61 -0.73 13.64
C ALA A 105 11.99 -0.55 12.99
N LYS A 106 12.07 -0.42 11.66
CA LYS A 106 13.32 -0.24 10.92
C LYS A 106 13.40 1.15 10.30
N THR A 107 14.63 1.63 10.16
CA THR A 107 14.89 2.83 9.35
C THR A 107 14.96 2.47 7.86
N LEU A 108 14.67 3.44 7.01
CA LEU A 108 14.75 3.23 5.55
C LEU A 108 16.18 2.87 5.12
N GLU A 109 17.18 3.41 5.82
CA GLU A 109 18.59 3.10 5.63
C GLU A 109 18.90 1.62 5.95
N GLU A 110 18.38 1.09 7.06
CA GLU A 110 18.52 -0.33 7.40
C GLU A 110 17.84 -1.24 6.38
N VAL A 111 16.65 -0.88 5.88
CA VAL A 111 15.95 -1.65 4.84
C VAL A 111 16.76 -1.67 3.54
N LYS A 112 17.36 -0.53 3.16
CA LYS A 112 18.22 -0.44 1.96
C LYS A 112 19.45 -1.35 2.05
N GLU A 113 20.06 -1.43 3.22
CA GLU A 113 21.26 -2.25 3.46
C GLU A 113 20.95 -3.74 3.66
N SER A 114 19.86 -4.07 4.36
CA SER A 114 19.53 -5.46 4.72
C SER A 114 18.63 -6.16 3.70
N GLU A 115 17.81 -5.40 2.97
CA GLU A 115 16.75 -5.92 2.09
C GLU A 115 16.77 -5.21 0.72
N THR A 116 17.93 -5.21 0.06
CA THR A 116 18.18 -4.44 -1.16
C THR A 116 17.17 -4.70 -2.28
N GLU A 117 16.81 -5.97 -2.54
CA GLU A 117 15.84 -6.32 -3.59
C GLU A 117 14.45 -5.73 -3.31
N PHE A 118 14.01 -5.79 -2.05
CA PHE A 118 12.74 -5.19 -1.63
C PHE A 118 12.78 -3.66 -1.74
N PHE A 119 13.86 -3.04 -1.27
CA PHE A 119 14.05 -1.60 -1.37
C PHE A 119 14.02 -1.12 -2.82
N GLU A 120 14.72 -1.79 -3.73
CA GLU A 120 14.76 -1.44 -5.15
C GLU A 120 13.39 -1.62 -5.81
N LYS A 121 12.70 -2.73 -5.53
CA LYS A 121 11.34 -2.99 -6.03
C LYS A 121 10.38 -1.88 -5.62
N VAL A 122 10.31 -1.58 -4.33
CA VAL A 122 9.39 -0.54 -3.80
C VAL A 122 9.76 0.83 -4.34
N SER A 123 11.04 1.19 -4.32
CA SER A 123 11.51 2.49 -4.83
C SER A 123 11.19 2.66 -6.32
N CYS A 124 11.28 1.60 -7.12
CA CYS A 124 10.93 1.63 -8.53
C CYS A 124 9.42 1.88 -8.74
N VAL A 125 8.56 1.18 -7.99
CA VAL A 125 7.10 1.35 -8.04
C VAL A 125 6.71 2.78 -7.65
N LEU A 126 7.25 3.28 -6.53
CA LEU A 126 6.92 4.62 -6.03
C LEU A 126 7.44 5.74 -6.93
N LYS A 127 8.64 5.59 -7.51
CA LYS A 127 9.18 6.54 -8.49
C LYS A 127 8.32 6.60 -9.75
N LYS A 128 7.78 5.45 -10.19
CA LYS A 128 6.82 5.43 -11.30
C LYS A 128 5.53 6.14 -10.93
N ALA A 129 5.00 5.88 -9.72
CA ALA A 129 3.80 6.56 -9.21
C ALA A 129 3.97 8.09 -9.18
N GLU A 130 5.15 8.57 -8.76
CA GLU A 130 5.48 9.99 -8.73
C GLU A 130 5.39 10.62 -10.13
N ILE A 131 5.94 9.94 -11.15
CA ILE A 131 5.90 10.40 -12.54
C ILE A 131 4.47 10.34 -13.08
N ASP A 132 3.75 9.25 -12.85
CA ASP A 132 2.39 9.05 -13.38
C ASP A 132 1.38 10.04 -12.76
N PHE A 133 1.62 10.53 -11.53
CA PHE A 133 0.69 11.38 -10.80
C PHE A 133 1.05 12.87 -10.81
N TYR A 134 2.34 13.22 -10.86
CA TYR A 134 2.82 14.61 -10.80
C TYR A 134 3.61 15.08 -12.05
N GLY A 135 3.91 14.18 -12.99
CA GLY A 135 4.62 14.49 -14.24
C GLY A 135 3.69 14.89 -15.38
#